data_AF-A0A8X6N342-F1
#
_entry.id   AF-A0A8X6N342-F1
#
_cell.length_a   1.000
_cell.length_b   1.000
_cell.length_c   1.000
_cell.angle_alpha   90.00
_cell.angle_beta   90.00
_cell.angle_gamma   90.00
#
_symmetry.space_group_name_H-M   'P 1'
#
loop_
_entity.id
_entity.type
_entity.pdbx_description
1 polymer ?
#
loop_
_entity_poly.entity_id
_entity_poly.type
_entity_poly.pdbx_seq_one_letter_code
_entity_poly.pdbx_strand_id
1 'polypeptide(L)'
;MSGSRKTRRLPLCVFYGRIKISLVNAHVLHVHNMARKSEKVLSRNTFTIKLSEDLLTPWMKNHLNLQTLSRSTRIITYEVLNLEKDIQSAEQFEYKKGKFVHFAHIIGTE
;
A
#
# COMPACT_ATOMS: atom_id res chain seq x y z
N MET A 1 -8.55 -4.55 16.05
CA MET A 1 -7.74 -3.42 15.58
C MET A 1 -8.61 -2.17 15.48
N SER A 2 -8.14 -1.03 15.97
CA SER A 2 -8.83 0.26 15.83
C SER A 2 -7.99 1.15 14.90
N GLY A 3 -8.54 1.55 13.76
CA GLY A 3 -7.88 2.41 12.77
C GLY A 3 -8.03 3.92 13.04
N SER A 4 -8.59 4.29 14.18
CA SER A 4 -8.80 5.69 14.55
C SER A 4 -7.48 6.41 14.77
N ARG A 5 -7.36 7.63 14.24
CA ARG A 5 -6.21 8.51 14.46
C ARG A 5 -6.58 9.70 15.33
N LYS A 6 -5.62 10.20 16.12
CA LYS A 6 -5.78 11.45 16.87
C LYS A 6 -6.05 12.59 15.88
N THR A 7 -7.21 13.22 15.99
CA THR A 7 -7.64 14.32 15.11
C THR A 7 -8.51 15.29 15.88
N ARG A 8 -8.44 16.59 15.53
CA ARG A 8 -9.35 17.62 16.07
C ARG A 8 -10.61 17.81 15.20
N ARG A 9 -10.69 17.11 14.06
CA ARG A 9 -11.79 17.25 13.09
C ARG A 9 -12.86 16.20 13.37
N LEU A 10 -14.04 16.64 13.81
CA LEU A 10 -15.18 15.76 14.08
C LEU A 10 -15.58 14.86 12.90
N PRO A 11 -15.61 15.34 11.63
CA PRO A 11 -15.98 14.49 10.50
C PRO A 11 -15.07 13.27 10.34
N LEU A 12 -13.76 13.43 10.63
CA LEU A 12 -12.81 12.33 10.56
C LEU A 12 -13.05 11.29 11.67
N CYS A 13 -13.50 11.71 12.86
CA CYS A 13 -13.87 10.78 13.93
C CYS A 13 -15.03 9.87 13.49
N VAL A 14 -16.08 10.48 12.91
CA VAL A 14 -17.23 9.74 12.38
C VAL A 14 -16.81 8.81 11.24
N PHE A 15 -15.92 9.27 10.35
CA PHE A 15 -15.39 8.46 9.26
C PHE A 15 -14.66 7.20 9.75
N TYR A 16 -13.75 7.32 10.73
CA TYR A 16 -13.07 6.16 11.31
C TYR A 16 -14.06 5.20 12.00
N GLY A 17 -15.11 5.74 12.64
CA GLY A 17 -16.20 4.93 13.20
C GLY A 17 -16.93 4.13 12.12
N ARG A 18 -17.24 4.75 10.98
CA ARG A 18 -17.89 4.06 9.84
C ARG A 18 -17.02 2.97 9.23
N ILE A 19 -15.71 3.19 9.09
CA ILE A 19 -14.77 2.15 8.63
C ILE A 19 -14.79 0.95 9.58
N LYS A 20 -14.77 1.20 10.89
CA LYS A 20 -14.79 0.12 11.88
C LYS A 20 -16.08 -0.71 11.81
N ILE A 21 -17.24 -0.06 11.71
CA ILE A 21 -18.54 -0.74 11.63
C ILE A 21 -18.65 -1.53 10.32
N SER A 22 -18.29 -0.92 9.19
CA SER A 22 -18.34 -1.60 7.88
C SER A 22 -17.43 -2.83 7.82
N LEU A 23 -16.23 -2.77 8.41
CA LEU A 23 -15.32 -3.92 8.47
C LEU A 23 -15.91 -5.10 9.25
N VAL A 24 -16.56 -4.83 10.39
CA VAL A 24 -17.24 -5.87 11.19
C VAL A 24 -18.39 -6.48 10.40
N ASN A 25 -19.23 -5.64 9.77
CA ASN A 25 -20.37 -6.11 9.00
C ASN A 25 -19.94 -6.95 7.78
N ALA A 26 -18.89 -6.52 7.07
CA ALA A 26 -18.33 -7.28 5.96
C ALA A 26 -17.76 -8.64 6.41
N HIS A 27 -17.12 -8.69 7.58
CA HIS A 27 -16.62 -9.95 8.14
C HIS A 27 -17.76 -10.92 8.49
N VAL A 28 -18.85 -10.42 9.09
CA VAL A 28 -20.04 -11.25 9.38
C VAL A 28 -20.62 -11.86 8.11
N LEU A 29 -20.75 -11.05 7.05
CA LEU A 29 -21.24 -11.53 5.75
C LEU A 29 -20.29 -12.59 5.14
N HIS A 30 -18.97 -12.37 5.26
CA HIS A 30 -17.98 -13.35 4.82
C HIS A 30 -18.13 -14.67 5.57
N VAL A 31 -18.22 -14.65 6.90
CA VAL A 31 -18.40 -15.85 7.74
C VAL A 31 -19.64 -16.63 7.32
N HIS A 32 -20.78 -15.94 7.17
CA HIS A 32 -22.03 -16.57 6.76
C HIS A 32 -21.92 -17.23 5.38
N ASN A 33 -21.31 -16.55 4.42
CA ASN A 33 -21.14 -17.07 3.06
C ASN A 33 -20.17 -18.25 2.99
N MET A 34 -19.06 -18.22 3.75
CA MET A 34 -18.10 -19.32 3.82
C MET A 34 -18.72 -20.55 4.50
N ALA A 35 -19.48 -20.35 5.58
CA ALA A 35 -20.21 -21.43 6.26
C ALA A 35 -21.20 -22.13 5.32
N ARG A 36 -21.95 -21.35 4.52
CA ARG A 36 -22.87 -21.88 3.50
C ARG A 36 -22.16 -22.67 2.40
N LYS A 37 -20.90 -22.34 2.08
CA LYS A 37 -20.06 -23.06 1.11
C LYS A 37 -19.26 -24.21 1.73
N SER A 38 -19.39 -24.45 3.04
CA SER A 38 -18.55 -25.40 3.80
C SER A 38 -17.05 -25.13 3.65
N GLU A 39 -16.67 -23.86 3.41
CA GLU A 39 -15.28 -23.42 3.29
C GLU A 39 -14.74 -22.92 4.63
N LYS A 40 -13.41 -22.97 4.79
CA LYS A 40 -12.75 -22.50 6.01
C LYS A 40 -12.91 -20.99 6.19
N VAL A 41 -13.57 -20.60 7.28
CA VAL A 41 -13.76 -19.21 7.66
C VAL A 41 -12.43 -18.57 8.06
N LEU A 42 -12.15 -17.39 7.52
CA LEU A 42 -11.00 -16.58 7.94
C LEU A 42 -11.26 -15.92 9.29
N SER A 43 -10.22 -15.90 10.14
CA SER A 43 -10.23 -15.06 11.33
C SER A 43 -10.42 -13.59 10.94
N ARG A 44 -10.99 -12.77 11.83
CA ARG A 44 -11.22 -11.35 11.55
C ARG A 44 -9.93 -10.61 11.18
N ASN A 45 -8.80 -10.96 11.80
CA ASN A 45 -7.51 -10.34 11.51
C ASN A 45 -7.02 -10.71 10.11
N THR A 46 -7.01 -12.01 9.77
CA THR A 46 -6.58 -12.47 8.45
C THR A 46 -7.50 -11.96 7.33
N PHE A 47 -8.80 -11.87 7.59
CA PHE A 47 -9.75 -11.23 6.68
C PHE A 47 -9.41 -9.76 6.43
N THR A 48 -9.07 -9.01 7.48
CA THR A 48 -8.73 -7.60 7.37
C THR A 48 -7.42 -7.39 6.60
N ILE A 49 -6.42 -8.24 6.81
CA ILE A 49 -5.15 -8.22 6.07
C ILE A 49 -5.41 -8.46 4.59
N LYS A 50 -6.12 -9.55 4.25
CA LYS A 50 -6.47 -9.87 2.87
C LYS A 50 -7.27 -8.75 2.20
N LEU A 51 -8.26 -8.19 2.90
CA LEU A 51 -9.02 -7.04 2.42
C LEU A 51 -8.10 -5.83 2.15
N SER A 52 -7.12 -5.57 3.00
CA SER A 52 -6.16 -4.48 2.79
C SER A 52 -5.26 -4.72 1.59
N GLU A 53 -4.82 -5.95 1.37
CA GLU A 53 -4.05 -6.34 0.18
C GLU A 53 -4.88 -6.16 -1.08
N ASP A 54 -6.13 -6.64 -1.09
CA ASP A 54 -7.06 -6.52 -2.22
C ASP A 54 -7.31 -5.04 -2.59
N LEU A 55 -7.44 -4.17 -1.58
CA LEU A 55 -7.64 -2.72 -1.79
C LEU A 55 -6.36 -2.01 -2.29
N LEU A 56 -5.18 -2.40 -1.80
CA LEU A 56 -3.92 -1.73 -2.09
C LEU A 56 -3.27 -2.23 -3.39
N THR A 57 -3.46 -3.50 -3.75
CA THR A 57 -2.87 -4.13 -4.93
C THR A 57 -3.01 -3.31 -6.22
N PRO A 58 -4.21 -2.85 -6.63
CA PRO A 58 -4.34 -2.08 -7.87
C PRO A 58 -3.59 -0.74 -7.79
N TRP A 59 -3.60 -0.09 -6.63
CA TRP A 59 -2.86 1.15 -6.43
C TRP A 59 -1.34 0.92 -6.50
N MET A 60 -0.83 -0.12 -5.85
CA MET A 60 0.58 -0.49 -5.86
C MET A 60 1.07 -0.81 -7.27
N LYS A 61 0.28 -1.54 -8.06
CA LYS A 61 0.58 -1.83 -9.48
C LYS A 61 0.67 -0.55 -10.31
N ASN A 62 -0.27 0.37 -10.15
CA ASN A 62 -0.22 1.66 -10.85
C ASN A 62 0.95 2.52 -10.39
N HIS A 63 1.29 2.48 -9.10
CA HIS A 63 2.37 3.25 -8.50
C HIS A 63 3.74 2.83 -9.05
N LEU A 64 3.94 1.56 -9.42
CA LEU A 64 5.18 1.07 -10.05
C LEU A 64 5.49 1.74 -11.40
N ASN A 65 4.48 2.27 -12.09
CA ASN A 65 4.65 2.97 -13.37
C ASN A 65 5.27 4.37 -13.22
N LEU A 66 5.36 4.90 -12.00
CA LEU A 66 5.95 6.21 -11.74
C LEU A 66 7.48 6.16 -11.91
N GLN A 67 8.01 7.06 -12.74
CA GLN A 67 9.45 7.14 -13.01
C GLN A 67 10.24 7.67 -11.81
N THR A 68 9.62 8.55 -11.02
CA THR A 68 10.22 9.17 -9.82
C THR A 68 10.20 8.26 -8.59
N LEU A 69 9.65 7.04 -8.71
CA LEU A 69 9.60 6.11 -7.60
C LEU A 69 10.99 5.63 -7.22
N SER A 70 11.34 5.78 -5.94
CA SER A 70 12.64 5.35 -5.42
C SER A 70 12.86 3.85 -5.65
N ARG A 71 14.12 3.47 -5.88
CA ARG A 71 14.51 2.08 -6.11
C ARG A 71 14.14 1.17 -4.93
N SER A 72 14.35 1.62 -3.70
CA SER A 72 14.03 0.85 -2.49
C SER A 72 12.53 0.57 -2.37
N THR A 73 11.68 1.58 -2.58
CA THR A 73 10.22 1.39 -2.55
C THR A 73 9.74 0.48 -3.68
N ARG A 74 10.35 0.60 -4.88
CA ARG A 74 10.04 -0.28 -6.02
C ARG A 74 10.35 -1.76 -5.70
N ILE A 75 11.51 -2.04 -5.09
CA ILE A 75 11.89 -3.42 -4.69
C ILE A 75 10.89 -4.00 -3.69
N ILE A 76 10.56 -3.25 -2.63
CA ILE A 76 9.59 -3.69 -1.60
C ILE A 76 8.21 -3.93 -2.23
N THR A 77 7.79 -3.04 -3.14
CA THR A 77 6.49 -3.15 -3.81
C THR A 77 6.43 -4.41 -4.70
N TYR A 78 7.50 -4.74 -5.43
CA TYR A 78 7.57 -5.98 -6.21
C TYR A 78 7.54 -7.24 -5.32
N GLU A 79 8.24 -7.21 -4.18
CA GLU A 79 8.26 -8.30 -3.21
C GLU A 79 6.87 -8.54 -2.61
N VAL A 80 6.20 -7.48 -2.13
CA VAL A 80 4.84 -7.59 -1.56
C VAL A 80 3.82 -8.08 -2.60
N LEU A 81 3.98 -7.70 -3.86
CA LEU A 81 3.08 -8.14 -4.94
C LEU A 81 3.43 -9.53 -5.51
N ASN A 82 4.50 -10.18 -5.02
CA ASN A 82 5.03 -11.43 -5.58
C ASN A 82 5.19 -11.40 -7.11
N LEU A 83 5.60 -10.26 -7.64
CA LEU A 83 5.89 -10.12 -9.06
C LEU A 83 7.34 -10.54 -9.31
N GLU A 84 7.56 -11.37 -10.33
CA GLU A 84 8.91 -11.66 -10.79
C GLU A 84 9.59 -10.36 -11.20
N LYS A 85 10.81 -10.14 -10.69
CA LYS A 85 11.62 -8.99 -11.10
C LYS A 85 12.02 -9.23 -12.54
N ASP A 86 11.31 -8.64 -13.48
CA ASP A 86 11.86 -8.49 -14.82
C ASP A 86 12.90 -7.38 -14.74
N ILE A 87 14.14 -7.78 -14.44
CA ILE A 87 15.30 -6.88 -14.27
C ILE A 87 15.58 -6.08 -15.56
N GLN A 88 14.98 -6.47 -16.69
CA GLN A 88 15.23 -5.89 -18.01
C GLN A 88 14.66 -4.47 -18.22
N SER A 89 13.72 -3.98 -17.41
CA SER A 89 13.23 -2.59 -17.54
C SER A 89 13.98 -1.58 -16.67
N ALA A 90 14.94 -2.03 -15.84
CA ALA A 90 15.81 -1.13 -15.09
C ALA A 90 16.90 -0.51 -15.98
N GLU A 91 17.28 -1.19 -17.07
CA GLU A 91 18.23 -0.67 -18.06
C GLU A 91 17.61 0.36 -19.02
N GLN A 92 16.28 0.46 -19.11
CA GLN A 92 15.61 1.48 -19.93
C GLN A 92 15.39 2.83 -19.22
N PHE A 93 15.57 2.90 -17.90
CA PHE A 93 15.43 4.15 -17.13
C PHE A 93 16.76 4.82 -16.76
N GLU A 94 17.89 4.14 -16.93
CA GLU A 94 19.15 4.85 -17.13
C GLU A 94 19.17 5.41 -18.56
N TYR A 95 19.59 6.67 -18.71
CA TYR A 95 19.64 7.46 -19.95
C TYR A 95 18.37 8.23 -20.38
N LYS A 96 17.80 9.00 -19.44
CA LYS A 96 17.68 10.43 -19.73
C LYS A 96 18.58 11.20 -18.77
N LYS A 97 19.79 11.53 -19.26
CA LYS A 97 20.69 12.57 -18.72
C LYS A 97 19.93 13.89 -18.61
N GLY A 98 19.11 14.03 -17.57
CA GLY A 98 18.62 15.31 -17.09
C GLY A 98 19.64 15.85 -16.11
N LYS A 99 20.30 16.95 -16.48
CA LYS A 99 21.27 17.68 -15.65
C LYS A 99 20.76 17.86 -14.21
N PHE A 100 21.29 17.08 -13.27
CA PHE A 100 21.34 17.49 -11.87
C PHE A 100 22.55 18.40 -11.71
N VAL A 101 22.33 19.68 -11.94
CA VAL A 101 23.19 20.74 -11.38
C VAL A 101 22.50 21.22 -10.11
N HIS A 102 23.31 21.50 -9.09
CA HIS A 102 23.04 22.14 -7.80
C HIS A 102 22.84 21.23 -6.58
N PHE A 103 23.54 21.42 -5.46
CA PHE A 103 24.52 22.43 -5.02
C PHE A 103 25.46 21.74 -4.01
N ALA A 104 26.77 21.71 -4.28
CA ALA A 104 27.78 21.47 -3.25
C ALA A 104 28.60 22.76 -3.12
N HIS A 105 28.13 23.66 -2.26
CA HIS A 105 28.95 24.73 -1.72
C HIS A 105 28.44 25.05 -0.31
N ILE A 106 29.37 25.43 0.57
CA ILE A 106 29.28 25.43 2.04
C ILE A 106 29.58 24.00 2.53
N ILE A 107 30.80 23.62 2.93
CA ILE A 107 31.70 24.26 3.88
C ILE A 107 33.16 23.93 3.52
N GLY A 108 34.02 24.94 3.40
CA GLY A 108 35.48 24.81 3.34
C GLY A 108 36.12 26.20 3.28
N THR A 109 37.14 26.43 4.12
CA THR A 109 37.89 27.68 4.40
C THR A 109 37.12 28.65 5.32
N GLU A 110 37.64 29.07 6.48
CA GLU A 110 39.02 29.22 6.98
C GLU A 110 39.26 28.56 8.35
#